data_AF-A0A9X8VC15-F1
#
_entry.id   AF-A0A9X8VC15-F1
#
_cell.length_a   1.000
_cell.length_b   1.000
_cell.length_c   1.000
_cell.angle_alpha   90.00
_cell.angle_beta   90.00
_cell.angle_gamma   90.00
#
_symmetry.space_group_name_H-M   'P 1'
#
loop_
_entity.id
_entity.type
_entity.pdbx_description
1 polymer ?
#
loop_
_entity_poly.entity_id
_entity_poly.type
_entity_poly.pdbx_seq_one_letter_code
_entity_poly.pdbx_strand_id
1 'polypeptide(L)'
;LQRLLKYGPSLAEHAPEGRLLLVTPRPGTISPWSSKATDIAHNCGLQQVLRLERGLAFYVKAPELTETQWRQLAALLHDRMMETVFSELQQAEQLFAHHQPAPYQSVDVLGTGRTALEQANVRLGLALAQDEIDY
;
A
#
# COMPACT_ATOMS: atom_id res chain seq x y z
N LEU A 1 -17.52 -8.28 15.41
CA LEU A 1 -16.20 -8.02 14.81
C LEU A 1 -15.05 -8.70 15.56
N GLN A 2 -14.80 -8.39 16.85
CA GLN A 2 -13.65 -8.94 17.59
C GLN A 2 -13.50 -10.47 17.51
N ARG A 3 -14.61 -11.23 17.59
CA ARG A 3 -14.60 -12.69 17.44
C ARG A 3 -14.14 -13.16 16.05
N LEU A 4 -14.46 -12.42 14.99
CA LEU A 4 -14.03 -12.74 13.61
C LEU A 4 -12.52 -12.55 13.41
N LEU A 5 -11.92 -11.61 14.16
CA LEU A 5 -10.49 -11.30 14.07
C LEU A 5 -9.62 -12.19 14.96
N LYS A 6 -10.23 -13.10 15.73
CA LYS A 6 -9.50 -14.12 16.51
C LYS A 6 -9.38 -15.40 15.68
N TYR A 7 -8.22 -15.62 15.07
CA TYR A 7 -7.92 -16.80 14.27
C TYR A 7 -6.42 -17.11 14.30
N GLY A 8 -6.05 -18.31 13.81
CA GLY A 8 -4.68 -18.76 13.76
C GLY A 8 -4.28 -19.62 14.96
N PRO A 9 -3.03 -20.12 14.99
CA PRO A 9 -2.52 -20.92 16.09
C PRO A 9 -2.45 -20.09 17.38
N SER A 10 -2.74 -20.73 18.52
CA SER A 10 -2.52 -20.15 19.85
C SER A 10 -1.01 -20.16 20.14
N LEU A 11 -0.35 -19.04 19.87
CA LEU A 11 1.02 -18.78 20.26
C LEU A 11 1.04 -18.11 21.65
N ALA A 12 2.18 -18.20 22.34
CA ALA A 12 2.37 -17.47 23.59
C ALA A 12 2.28 -15.96 23.32
N GLU A 13 1.44 -15.27 24.10
CA GLU A 13 1.35 -13.82 24.05
C GLU A 13 2.49 -13.20 24.85
N HIS A 14 3.10 -12.15 24.29
CA HIS A 14 4.16 -11.37 24.95
C HIS A 14 3.73 -9.91 25.05
N ALA A 15 4.12 -9.24 26.13
CA ALA A 15 3.97 -7.80 26.23
C ALA A 15 4.83 -7.13 25.13
N PRO A 16 4.29 -6.18 24.36
CA PRO A 16 5.09 -5.48 23.35
C PRO A 16 6.25 -4.70 23.97
N GLU A 17 7.49 -5.02 23.57
CA GLU A 17 8.71 -4.35 24.04
C GLU A 17 9.63 -3.97 22.87
N GLY A 18 10.22 -2.77 22.93
CA GLY A 18 11.15 -2.28 21.91
C GLY A 18 10.49 -1.38 20.85
N ARG A 19 11.19 -1.20 19.72
CA ARG A 19 10.72 -0.33 18.62
C ARG A 19 9.70 -1.07 17.76
N LEU A 20 8.58 -0.41 17.49
CA LEU A 20 7.57 -0.90 16.54
C LEU A 20 8.05 -0.69 15.10
N LEU A 21 7.92 -1.75 14.30
CA LEU A 21 7.95 -1.72 12.84
C LEU A 21 6.68 -2.38 12.34
N LEU A 22 5.72 -1.57 11.90
CA LEU A 22 4.44 -2.04 11.40
C LEU A 22 4.52 -2.26 9.88
N VAL A 23 4.51 -3.52 9.46
CA VAL A 23 4.48 -3.89 8.05
C VAL A 23 3.03 -3.99 7.58
N THR A 24 2.68 -3.30 6.50
CA THR A 24 1.34 -3.29 5.90
C THR A 24 1.43 -3.33 4.38
N PRO A 25 0.36 -3.66 3.65
CA PRO A 25 0.30 -3.42 2.21
C PRO A 25 0.60 -1.96 1.88
N ARG A 26 1.19 -1.67 0.70
CA ARG A 26 1.47 -0.29 0.30
C ARG A 26 0.17 0.53 0.22
N PRO A 27 0.15 1.81 0.69
CA PRO A 27 -0.95 2.71 0.44
C PRO A 27 -1.31 2.77 -1.05
N GLY A 28 -2.61 2.81 -1.34
CA GLY A 28 -3.13 2.70 -2.71
C GLY A 28 -3.31 1.26 -3.22
N THR A 29 -2.97 0.25 -2.42
CA THR A 29 -3.27 -1.16 -2.71
C THR A 29 -4.31 -1.73 -1.74
N ILE A 30 -4.98 -2.80 -2.15
CA ILE A 30 -5.93 -3.56 -1.32
C ILE A 30 -5.48 -5.01 -1.35
N SER A 31 -5.20 -5.60 -0.18
CA SER A 31 -4.73 -6.98 -0.12
C SER A 31 -5.85 -7.98 -0.47
N PRO A 32 -5.53 -9.18 -1.00
CA PRO A 32 -6.53 -10.24 -1.16
C PRO A 32 -7.17 -10.68 0.17
N TRP A 33 -6.44 -10.52 1.28
CA TRP A 33 -6.99 -10.76 2.62
C TRP A 33 -8.07 -9.72 2.94
N SER A 34 -7.85 -8.45 2.60
CA SER A 34 -8.80 -7.35 2.83
C SER A 34 -10.15 -7.63 2.19
N SER A 35 -10.16 -8.02 0.92
CA SER A 35 -11.41 -8.33 0.21
C SER A 35 -12.19 -9.45 0.91
N LYS A 36 -11.54 -10.59 1.17
CA LYS A 36 -12.20 -11.74 1.80
C LYS A 36 -12.63 -11.47 3.25
N ALA A 37 -11.82 -10.77 4.03
CA ALA A 37 -12.15 -10.43 5.41
C ALA A 37 -13.35 -9.47 5.48
N THR A 38 -13.41 -8.52 4.56
CA THR A 38 -14.55 -7.58 4.44
C THR A 38 -15.82 -8.34 4.04
N ASP A 39 -15.74 -9.25 3.07
CA ASP A 39 -16.87 -10.11 2.67
C ASP A 39 -17.38 -10.96 3.85
N ILE A 40 -16.48 -11.57 4.62
CA ILE A 40 -16.85 -12.33 5.83
C ILE A 40 -17.56 -11.43 6.85
N ALA A 41 -17.09 -10.19 7.04
CA ALA A 41 -17.73 -9.24 7.95
C ALA A 41 -19.17 -8.90 7.49
N HIS A 42 -19.36 -8.63 6.20
CA HIS A 42 -20.68 -8.36 5.61
C HIS A 42 -21.62 -9.56 5.71
N ASN A 43 -21.14 -10.77 5.41
CA ASN A 43 -21.90 -12.01 5.54
C ASN A 43 -22.29 -12.33 7.00
N CYS A 44 -21.54 -11.80 7.97
CA CYS A 44 -21.89 -11.85 9.39
C CYS A 44 -22.83 -10.71 9.84
N GLY A 45 -23.39 -9.94 8.91
CA GLY A 45 -24.31 -8.83 9.17
C GLY A 45 -23.65 -7.51 9.54
N LEU A 46 -22.32 -7.38 9.44
CA LEU A 46 -21.58 -6.17 9.86
C LEU A 46 -21.42 -5.17 8.70
N GLN A 47 -22.52 -4.63 8.21
CA GLN A 47 -22.55 -3.72 7.05
C GLN A 47 -21.83 -2.38 7.30
N GLN A 48 -21.59 -2.00 8.56
CA GLN A 48 -20.84 -0.80 8.93
C GLN A 48 -19.33 -0.90 8.63
N VAL A 49 -18.82 -2.10 8.37
CA VAL A 49 -17.41 -2.32 8.05
C VAL A 49 -17.18 -1.96 6.58
N LEU A 50 -16.56 -0.81 6.31
CA LEU A 50 -16.27 -0.40 4.94
C LEU A 50 -15.15 -1.25 4.31
N ARG A 51 -14.09 -1.50 5.07
CA ARG A 51 -12.97 -2.35 4.67
C ARG A 51 -12.18 -2.79 5.89
N LEU A 52 -11.74 -4.05 5.89
CA LEU A 52 -10.73 -4.56 6.84
C LEU A 52 -9.38 -4.67 6.14
N GLU A 53 -8.30 -4.38 6.83
CA GLU A 53 -6.95 -4.65 6.35
C GLU A 53 -6.11 -5.29 7.46
N ARG A 54 -5.02 -5.96 7.07
CA ARG A 54 -4.12 -6.64 8.00
C ARG A 54 -2.68 -6.15 7.83
N GLY A 55 -2.02 -5.97 8.96
CA GLY A 55 -0.58 -5.73 9.05
C GLY A 55 0.10 -6.66 10.05
N LEU A 56 1.43 -6.63 10.07
CA LEU A 56 2.28 -7.33 11.02
C LEU A 56 3.03 -6.29 11.87
N ALA A 57 2.80 -6.31 13.18
CA ALA A 57 3.53 -5.47 14.13
C ALA A 57 4.76 -6.22 14.64
N PHE A 58 5.95 -5.82 14.21
CA PHE A 58 7.20 -6.31 14.76
C PHE A 58 7.64 -5.40 15.90
N TYR A 59 7.91 -5.99 17.07
CA TYR A 59 8.48 -5.31 18.22
C TYR A 59 9.92 -5.75 18.39
N VAL A 60 10.86 -4.85 18.10
CA VAL A 60 12.28 -5.18 18.02
C VAL A 60 13.02 -4.54 19.20
N LYS A 61 13.60 -5.40 20.04
CA LYS A 61 14.56 -5.02 21.07
C LYS A 61 15.97 -5.24 20.53
N ALA A 62 16.71 -4.16 20.35
CA ALA A 62 18.08 -4.19 19.87
C ALA A 62 18.97 -3.26 20.73
N PRO A 63 20.30 -3.45 20.72
CA PRO A 63 21.24 -2.41 21.17
C PRO A 63 21.05 -1.10 20.40
N GLU A 64 21.82 -0.06 20.72
CA GLU A 64 21.78 1.18 19.93
C GLU A 64 22.14 0.89 18.46
N LEU A 65 21.10 0.87 17.62
CA LEU A 65 21.21 0.79 16.17
C LEU A 65 21.14 2.22 15.62
N THR A 66 22.02 2.50 14.67
CA THR A 66 21.92 3.71 13.85
C THR A 66 20.65 3.66 12.98
N GLU A 67 20.16 4.83 12.54
CA GLU A 67 19.00 4.88 11.64
C GLU A 67 19.23 4.13 10.32
N THR A 68 20.46 4.04 9.83
CA THR A 68 20.80 3.22 8.66
C THR A 68 20.58 1.74 8.92
N GLN A 69 20.99 1.24 10.10
CA GLN A 69 20.78 -0.16 10.48
C GLN A 69 19.30 -0.47 10.69
N TRP A 70 18.52 0.47 11.24
CA TRP A 70 17.07 0.33 11.32
C TRP A 70 16.41 0.20 9.96
N ARG A 71 16.84 0.99 8.96
CA ARG A 71 16.34 0.85 7.57
C ARG A 71 16.72 -0.49 6.95
N GLN A 72 17.94 -0.98 7.19
CA GLN A 72 18.37 -2.30 6.74
C GLN A 72 17.52 -3.42 7.35
N LEU A 73 17.25 -3.35 8.66
CA LEU A 73 16.38 -4.30 9.33
C LEU A 73 14.96 -4.24 8.77
N ALA A 74 14.39 -3.05 8.62
CA ALA A 74 13.06 -2.87 8.04
C ALA A 74 12.97 -3.48 6.63
N ALA A 75 14.01 -3.34 5.81
CA ALA A 75 14.09 -3.93 4.47
C ALA A 75 14.10 -5.48 4.46
N LEU A 76 14.47 -6.14 5.56
CA LEU A 76 14.40 -7.60 5.69
C LEU A 76 13.02 -8.10 6.13
N LEU A 77 12.19 -7.23 6.71
CA LEU A 77 10.91 -7.60 7.31
C LEU A 77 9.71 -7.45 6.36
N HIS A 78 9.90 -6.87 5.17
CA HIS A 78 8.82 -6.62 4.22
C HIS A 78 9.25 -6.86 2.77
N ASP A 79 8.29 -7.15 1.90
CA ASP A 79 8.49 -7.12 0.46
C ASP A 79 8.31 -5.68 -0.07
N ARG A 80 9.41 -5.07 -0.54
CA ARG A 80 9.39 -3.70 -1.09
C ARG A 80 8.40 -3.48 -2.24
N MET A 81 7.99 -4.53 -2.95
CA MET A 81 7.07 -4.43 -4.08
C MET A 81 5.60 -4.42 -3.64
N MET A 82 5.28 -4.94 -2.45
CA MET A 82 3.90 -5.12 -2.00
C MET A 82 3.59 -4.42 -0.69
N GLU A 83 4.60 -4.17 0.15
CA GLU A 83 4.44 -3.73 1.51
C GLU A 83 5.20 -2.42 1.80
N THR A 84 4.87 -1.80 2.92
CA THR A 84 5.58 -0.65 3.49
C THR A 84 5.71 -0.80 5.00
N VAL A 85 6.66 -0.07 5.59
CA VAL A 85 6.94 -0.11 7.02
C VAL A 85 6.60 1.25 7.64
N PHE A 86 5.70 1.22 8.63
CA PHE A 86 5.32 2.35 9.46
C PHE A 86 5.97 2.25 10.85
N SER A 87 6.19 3.39 11.49
CA SER A 87 6.71 3.47 12.86
C SER A 87 5.61 3.49 13.92
N GLU A 88 4.37 3.81 13.53
CA GLU A 88 3.23 3.97 14.42
C GLU A 88 1.97 3.31 13.85
N LEU A 89 1.08 2.83 14.72
CA LEU A 89 -0.17 2.19 14.29
C LEU A 89 -1.11 3.16 13.56
N GLN A 90 -1.12 4.43 13.97
CA GLN A 90 -1.97 5.47 13.40
C GLN A 90 -1.66 5.74 11.93
N GLN A 91 -0.42 5.49 11.49
CA GLN A 91 -0.03 5.66 10.09
C GLN A 91 -0.77 4.67 9.15
N ALA A 92 -1.34 3.58 9.67
CA ALA A 92 -2.18 2.68 8.90
C ALA A 92 -3.48 3.33 8.38
N GLU A 93 -3.89 4.50 8.90
CA GLU A 93 -4.99 5.28 8.35
C GLU A 93 -4.77 5.64 6.87
N GLN A 94 -3.50 5.80 6.46
CA GLN A 94 -3.13 6.06 5.06
C GLN A 94 -3.58 4.97 4.10
N LEU A 95 -3.76 3.73 4.59
CA LEU A 95 -4.26 2.63 3.78
C LEU A 95 -5.69 2.92 3.30
N PHE A 96 -6.48 3.69 4.06
CA PHE A 96 -7.90 3.96 3.84
C PHE A 96 -8.20 5.34 3.26
N ALA A 97 -7.18 6.05 2.78
CA ALA A 97 -7.34 7.37 2.21
C ALA A 97 -8.33 7.37 1.01
N HIS A 98 -9.39 8.17 1.12
CA HIS A 98 -10.33 8.40 0.04
C HIS A 98 -9.79 9.48 -0.90
N HIS A 99 -9.66 9.13 -2.18
CA HIS A 99 -9.19 10.04 -3.21
C HIS A 99 -10.36 10.40 -4.14
N GLN A 100 -10.40 11.66 -4.58
CA GLN A 100 -11.33 12.08 -5.61
C GLN A 100 -10.90 11.52 -6.97
N PRO A 101 -11.83 11.19 -7.88
CA PRO A 101 -11.50 10.82 -9.24
C PRO A 101 -10.60 11.88 -9.91
N ALA A 102 -9.50 11.45 -10.51
CA ALA A 102 -8.63 12.34 -11.25
C ALA A 102 -9.32 12.82 -12.55
N PRO A 103 -9.20 14.10 -12.93
CA PRO A 103 -9.75 14.59 -14.19
C PRO A 103 -9.04 13.94 -15.38
N TYR A 104 -9.72 13.89 -16.53
CA TYR A 104 -9.06 13.49 -17.78
C TYR A 104 -7.98 14.51 -18.15
N GLN A 105 -6.95 14.05 -18.87
CA GLN A 105 -5.89 14.91 -19.36
C GLN A 105 -5.90 14.91 -20.89
N SER A 106 -5.84 16.11 -21.48
CA SER A 106 -5.69 16.28 -22.93
C SER A 106 -4.21 16.41 -23.31
N VAL A 107 -3.86 15.92 -24.49
CA VAL A 107 -2.58 16.20 -25.15
C VAL A 107 -2.84 17.25 -26.22
N ASP A 108 -2.18 18.41 -26.13
CA ASP A 108 -2.45 19.56 -27.02
C ASP A 108 -1.73 19.45 -28.37
N VAL A 109 -2.23 18.57 -29.23
CA VAL A 109 -1.69 18.36 -30.58
C VAL A 109 -1.95 19.58 -31.48
N LEU A 110 -3.05 20.31 -31.26
CA LEU A 110 -3.38 21.48 -32.08
C LEU A 110 -2.45 22.67 -31.81
N GLY A 111 -2.06 22.88 -30.54
CA GLY A 111 -1.18 23.98 -30.16
C GLY A 111 0.32 23.64 -30.24
N THR A 112 0.71 22.41 -29.93
CA THR A 112 2.13 21.99 -29.86
C THR A 112 2.56 20.99 -30.94
N GLY A 113 1.64 20.58 -31.81
CA GLY A 113 1.92 19.71 -32.95
C GLY A 113 2.39 18.30 -32.53
N ARG A 114 3.19 17.68 -33.39
CA ARG A 114 3.76 16.33 -33.17
C ARG A 114 4.49 16.22 -31.83
N THR A 115 5.19 17.27 -31.41
CA THR A 115 5.96 17.27 -30.16
C THR A 115 5.11 17.02 -28.93
N ALA A 116 3.81 17.36 -28.96
CA ALA A 116 2.86 17.01 -27.91
C ALA A 116 2.80 15.49 -27.67
N LEU A 117 2.76 14.73 -28.77
CA LEU A 117 2.68 13.27 -28.78
C LEU A 117 3.99 12.63 -28.37
N GLU A 118 5.12 13.18 -28.82
CA GLU A 118 6.46 12.72 -28.40
C GLU A 118 6.66 12.88 -26.89
N GLN A 119 6.26 14.02 -26.33
CA GLN A 119 6.31 14.27 -24.89
C GLN A 119 5.36 13.35 -24.12
N ALA A 120 4.13 13.16 -24.63
CA ALA A 120 3.17 12.25 -24.04
C ALA A 120 3.66 10.79 -24.06
N ASN A 121 4.29 10.36 -25.16
CA ASN A 121 4.87 9.03 -25.33
C ASN A 121 5.89 8.74 -24.23
N VAL A 122 6.83 9.66 -23.99
CA VAL A 122 7.84 9.53 -22.92
C VAL A 122 7.20 9.59 -21.53
N ARG A 123 6.34 10.58 -21.29
CA ARG A 123 5.74 10.81 -19.96
C ARG A 123 4.85 9.66 -19.50
N LEU A 124 4.07 9.09 -20.42
CA LEU A 124 3.12 8.02 -20.11
C LEU A 124 3.71 6.63 -20.38
N GLY A 125 4.91 6.55 -20.96
CA GLY A 125 5.56 5.27 -21.30
C GLY A 125 4.80 4.48 -22.36
N LEU A 126 4.27 5.15 -23.39
CA LEU A 126 3.42 4.52 -24.41
C LEU A 126 4.22 3.61 -25.35
N ALA A 127 5.54 3.76 -25.40
CA ALA A 127 6.46 2.98 -26.24
C ALA A 127 6.12 3.02 -27.75
N LEU A 128 5.60 4.14 -28.22
CA LEU A 128 5.22 4.32 -29.63
C LEU A 128 6.45 4.45 -30.52
N ALA A 129 6.43 3.74 -31.64
CA ALA A 129 7.33 3.91 -32.76
C ALA A 129 7.02 5.22 -33.51
N GLN A 130 7.94 5.65 -34.38
CA GLN A 130 7.79 6.94 -35.07
C GLN A 130 6.61 6.96 -36.04
N ASP A 131 6.37 5.86 -36.74
CA ASP A 131 5.23 5.66 -37.62
C ASP A 131 3.89 5.61 -36.84
N GLU A 132 3.90 5.13 -35.60
CA GLU A 132 2.73 5.17 -34.72
C GLU A 132 2.42 6.57 -34.17
N ILE A 133 3.42 7.45 -34.07
CA ILE A 133 3.23 8.87 -33.73
C ILE A 133 2.71 9.66 -34.95
N ASP A 134 3.09 9.22 -36.15
CA ASP A 134 2.64 9.78 -37.42
C ASP A 134 1.21 9.40 -37.79
N TYR A 135 0.78 8.19 -37.39
CA TYR A 135 -0.57 7.66 -37.59
C TYR A 135 -1.61 8.38 -36.72
#